data_AF-A0A224AT96-F1
#
_entry.id   AF-A0A224AT96-F1
#
_cell.length_a   1.000
_cell.length_b   1.000
_cell.length_c   1.000
_cell.angle_alpha   90.00
_cell.angle_beta   90.00
_cell.angle_gamma   90.00
#
_symmetry.space_group_name_H-M   'P 1'
#
loop_
_entity.id
_entity.type
_entity.pdbx_description
1 polymer ?
#
loop_
_entity_poly.entity_id
_entity_poly.type
_entity_poly.pdbx_seq_one_letter_code
_entity_poly.pdbx_strand_id
1 'polypeptide(L)'
;MERLRCQRIGCNATFTEDDNPENSCTYHESGPLFHDGMKKWSCCKKSSHDFSLFLEIPGCKTGKHTTEKPVIAKPAANQNRAIPAPTSMANVSPKDACPRCCQGFFCSDHGSQPREAIPKASNSNTVTSVPYESNTDVQQCHPAPVKKKVDINEPQICKNKGCGKTFTEKENHDTACSYHPGPAIFHDRMRGWKCCDIHVKEFDEFMSISPCTTGWHNASPAS
;
A
#
# COMPACT_ATOMS: atom_id res chain seq x y z
N MET A 1 -10.35 -30.46 -37.34
CA MET A 1 -10.08 -30.99 -35.99
C MET A 1 -9.89 -29.82 -35.06
N GLU A 2 -10.59 -29.82 -33.94
CA GLU A 2 -10.50 -28.79 -32.92
C GLU A 2 -9.17 -28.94 -32.16
N ARG A 3 -8.42 -27.84 -32.02
CA ARG A 3 -7.16 -27.82 -31.26
C ARG A 3 -7.46 -27.31 -29.86
N LEU A 4 -7.25 -28.17 -28.89
CA LEU A 4 -7.48 -27.92 -27.48
C LEU A 4 -6.15 -27.58 -26.80
N ARG A 5 -6.17 -26.70 -25.80
CA ARG A 5 -4.96 -26.40 -25.00
C ARG A 5 -4.92 -27.27 -23.76
N CYS A 6 -3.77 -27.89 -23.51
CA CYS A 6 -3.55 -28.66 -22.29
C CYS A 6 -3.64 -27.73 -21.05
N GLN A 7 -4.38 -28.17 -20.04
CA GLN A 7 -4.52 -27.46 -18.77
C GLN A 7 -3.69 -28.07 -17.63
N ARG A 8 -2.90 -29.12 -17.90
CA ARG A 8 -1.98 -29.67 -16.89
C ARG A 8 -0.84 -28.69 -16.60
N ILE A 9 -0.44 -28.64 -15.34
CA ILE A 9 0.56 -27.69 -14.85
C ILE A 9 1.91 -27.96 -15.50
N GLY A 10 2.52 -26.94 -16.10
CA GLY A 10 3.81 -27.07 -16.80
C GLY A 10 3.70 -27.57 -18.24
N CYS A 11 2.50 -27.81 -18.77
CA CYS A 11 2.28 -28.11 -20.17
C CYS A 11 1.57 -26.95 -20.87
N ASN A 12 2.18 -26.42 -21.95
CA ASN A 12 1.57 -25.37 -22.78
C ASN A 12 1.22 -25.87 -24.20
N ALA A 13 1.23 -27.18 -24.42
CA ALA A 13 0.96 -27.76 -25.72
C ALA A 13 -0.52 -27.65 -26.10
N THR A 14 -0.77 -27.52 -27.41
CA THR A 14 -2.09 -27.72 -28.01
C THR A 14 -2.15 -29.10 -28.63
N PHE A 15 -3.26 -29.81 -28.45
CA PHE A 15 -3.46 -31.18 -28.90
C PHE A 15 -4.82 -31.33 -29.57
N THR A 16 -5.02 -32.43 -30.30
CA THR A 16 -6.33 -32.85 -30.82
C THR A 16 -6.75 -34.13 -30.11
N GLU A 17 -8.04 -34.39 -29.95
CA GLU A 17 -8.56 -35.61 -29.30
C GLU A 17 -7.98 -36.88 -29.95
N ASP A 18 -7.84 -36.87 -31.28
CA ASP A 18 -7.32 -37.98 -32.08
C ASP A 18 -5.79 -38.17 -31.99
N ASP A 19 -5.03 -37.15 -31.55
CA ASP A 19 -3.56 -37.16 -31.47
C ASP A 19 -3.11 -36.89 -30.02
N ASN A 20 -3.50 -37.80 -29.12
CA ASN A 20 -3.26 -37.67 -27.68
C ASN A 20 -2.79 -39.00 -27.04
N PRO A 21 -1.58 -39.49 -27.37
CA PRO A 21 -1.03 -40.70 -26.77
C PRO A 21 -0.67 -40.48 -25.29
N GLU A 22 -0.60 -41.56 -24.51
CA GLU A 22 -0.42 -41.56 -23.04
C GLU A 22 0.90 -40.93 -22.55
N ASN A 23 1.85 -40.67 -23.43
CA ASN A 23 3.16 -40.09 -23.10
C ASN A 23 3.43 -38.74 -23.79
N SER A 24 2.41 -38.13 -24.40
CA SER A 24 2.53 -36.85 -25.12
C SER A 24 2.66 -35.64 -24.20
N CYS A 25 2.03 -35.67 -23.02
CA CYS A 25 2.02 -34.55 -22.08
C CYS A 25 3.05 -34.77 -20.97
N THR A 26 4.01 -33.86 -20.81
CA THR A 26 4.85 -33.76 -19.60
C THR A 26 4.32 -32.66 -18.68
N TYR A 27 4.08 -32.99 -17.41
CA TYR A 27 3.42 -32.08 -16.46
C TYR A 27 3.86 -32.30 -15.00
N HIS A 28 3.52 -31.34 -14.14
CA HIS A 28 3.63 -31.45 -12.68
C HIS A 28 2.27 -31.85 -12.10
N GLU A 29 2.23 -32.91 -11.30
CA GLU A 29 0.98 -33.38 -10.67
C GLU A 29 0.56 -32.55 -9.45
N SER A 30 1.52 -31.86 -8.83
CA SER A 30 1.30 -31.10 -7.60
C SER A 30 1.56 -29.62 -7.83
N GLY A 31 0.89 -28.79 -7.05
CA GLY A 31 1.06 -27.35 -7.12
C GLY A 31 2.46 -26.86 -6.69
N PRO A 32 2.77 -25.60 -7.06
CA PRO A 32 3.99 -24.92 -6.62
C PRO A 32 3.95 -24.66 -5.11
N LEU A 33 5.09 -24.80 -4.45
CA LEU A 33 5.29 -24.57 -3.03
C LEU A 33 6.30 -23.45 -2.85
N PHE A 34 5.95 -22.44 -2.04
CA PHE A 34 6.76 -21.26 -1.80
C PHE A 34 7.25 -21.27 -0.36
N HIS A 35 8.56 -21.38 -0.14
CA HIS A 35 9.18 -21.37 1.19
C HIS A 35 10.56 -20.71 1.11
N ASP A 36 10.91 -19.83 2.05
CA ASP A 36 12.21 -19.13 2.12
C ASP A 36 12.65 -18.45 0.82
N GLY A 37 11.71 -17.83 0.09
CA GLY A 37 12.01 -17.19 -1.20
C GLY A 37 12.25 -18.16 -2.37
N MET A 38 12.31 -19.47 -2.10
CA MET A 38 12.41 -20.51 -3.11
C MET A 38 11.04 -20.96 -3.60
N LYS A 39 10.96 -21.21 -4.90
CA LYS A 39 9.79 -21.75 -5.60
C LYS A 39 10.10 -23.19 -5.96
N LYS A 40 9.32 -24.15 -5.48
CA LYS A 40 9.58 -25.58 -5.69
C LYS A 40 8.34 -26.34 -6.12
N TRP A 41 8.51 -27.33 -6.97
CA TRP A 41 7.44 -28.25 -7.35
C TRP A 41 7.35 -29.37 -6.32
N SER A 42 6.18 -29.55 -5.69
CA SER A 42 6.02 -30.58 -4.65
C SER A 42 6.22 -32.00 -5.17
N CYS A 43 5.90 -32.23 -6.44
CA CYS A 43 5.97 -33.54 -7.10
C CYS A 43 7.40 -34.02 -7.44
N CYS A 44 8.33 -33.11 -7.74
CA CYS A 44 9.70 -33.48 -8.14
C CYS A 44 10.81 -32.74 -7.42
N LYS A 45 10.47 -31.87 -6.46
CA LYS A 45 11.41 -31.09 -5.64
C LYS A 45 12.34 -30.16 -6.42
N LYS A 46 12.20 -30.06 -7.75
CA LYS A 46 12.90 -29.08 -8.56
C LYS A 46 12.48 -27.69 -8.10
N SER A 47 13.47 -26.81 -7.92
CA SER A 47 13.26 -25.48 -7.39
C SER A 47 14.07 -24.44 -8.16
N SER A 48 13.62 -23.20 -8.04
CA SER A 48 14.35 -22.02 -8.52
C SER A 48 14.07 -20.85 -7.58
N HIS A 49 15.04 -19.95 -7.47
CA HIS A 49 14.85 -18.65 -6.83
C HIS A 49 14.19 -17.66 -7.80
N ASP A 50 14.45 -17.80 -9.10
CA ASP A 50 13.85 -16.98 -10.15
C ASP A 50 12.47 -17.51 -10.57
N PHE A 51 11.52 -16.60 -10.83
CA PHE A 51 10.15 -16.98 -11.20
C PHE A 51 10.03 -17.50 -12.63
N SER A 52 10.76 -16.93 -13.58
CA SER A 52 10.71 -17.34 -14.99
C SER A 52 11.31 -18.73 -15.14
N LEU A 53 12.51 -18.93 -14.58
CA LEU A 53 13.15 -20.25 -14.57
C LEU A 53 12.30 -21.30 -13.85
N PHE A 54 11.54 -20.92 -12.82
CA PHE A 54 10.63 -21.83 -12.11
C PHE A 54 9.49 -22.34 -13.02
N LEU A 55 8.90 -21.46 -13.83
CA LEU A 55 7.84 -21.81 -14.78
C LEU A 55 8.37 -22.66 -15.95
N GLU A 56 9.64 -22.48 -16.32
CA GLU A 56 10.33 -23.25 -17.35
C GLU A 56 10.73 -24.66 -16.91
N ILE A 57 10.65 -24.97 -15.60
CA ILE A 57 10.99 -26.31 -15.09
C ILE A 57 10.08 -27.34 -15.76
N PRO A 58 10.64 -28.30 -16.53
CA PRO A 58 9.84 -29.28 -17.25
C PRO A 58 9.13 -30.20 -16.27
N GLY A 59 7.90 -30.56 -16.64
CA GLY A 59 7.05 -31.52 -15.93
C GLY A 59 7.80 -32.81 -15.62
N CYS A 60 7.49 -33.40 -14.47
CA CYS A 60 8.13 -34.63 -14.01
C CYS A 60 7.32 -35.90 -14.26
N LYS A 61 6.04 -35.77 -14.64
CA LYS A 61 5.17 -36.89 -14.98
C LYS A 61 4.75 -36.82 -16.44
N THR A 62 4.47 -37.98 -17.02
CA THR A 62 3.95 -38.13 -18.38
C THR A 62 2.51 -38.64 -18.35
N GLY A 63 1.70 -38.22 -19.32
CA GLY A 63 0.29 -38.62 -19.43
C GLY A 63 -0.31 -38.13 -20.75
N LYS A 64 -1.62 -38.30 -20.90
CA LYS A 64 -2.40 -37.63 -21.97
C LYS A 64 -2.58 -36.14 -21.69
N HIS A 65 -2.64 -35.32 -22.72
CA HIS A 65 -3.14 -33.96 -22.57
C HIS A 65 -4.61 -33.98 -22.12
N THR A 66 -5.02 -32.99 -21.32
CA THR A 66 -6.41 -32.82 -20.88
C THR A 66 -6.76 -31.34 -20.90
N THR A 67 -8.03 -31.05 -21.18
CA THR A 67 -8.65 -29.73 -21.05
C THR A 67 -9.23 -29.49 -19.66
N GLU A 68 -9.20 -30.47 -18.76
CA GLU A 68 -9.67 -30.28 -17.39
C GLU A 68 -8.57 -29.68 -16.52
N LYS A 69 -8.94 -28.64 -15.76
CA LYS A 69 -8.04 -28.00 -14.80
C LYS A 69 -7.83 -28.93 -13.60
N PRO A 70 -6.58 -29.34 -13.29
CA PRO A 70 -6.32 -30.18 -12.13
C PRO A 70 -6.74 -29.48 -10.83
N VAL A 71 -7.49 -30.18 -9.98
CA VAL A 71 -7.85 -29.69 -8.64
C VAL A 71 -6.64 -29.86 -7.72
N ILE A 72 -5.88 -28.77 -7.51
CA ILE A 72 -4.77 -28.77 -6.57
C ILE A 72 -5.34 -28.62 -5.16
N ALA A 73 -5.24 -29.66 -4.33
CA ALA A 73 -5.60 -29.56 -2.92
C ALA A 73 -4.69 -28.54 -2.20
N LYS A 74 -5.29 -27.56 -1.50
CA LYS A 74 -4.54 -26.61 -0.67
C LYS A 74 -3.95 -27.36 0.55
N PRO A 75 -2.66 -27.16 0.90
CA PRO A 75 -2.12 -27.70 2.15
C PRO A 75 -2.80 -27.03 3.35
N ALA A 76 -3.33 -27.82 4.28
CA ALA A 76 -3.87 -27.32 5.55
C ALA A 76 -2.72 -26.84 6.45
N ALA A 77 -2.81 -25.61 6.96
CA ALA A 77 -1.86 -25.06 7.91
C ALA A 77 -2.06 -25.69 9.29
N ASN A 78 -1.05 -26.39 9.80
CA ASN A 78 -1.04 -26.96 11.15
C ASN A 78 -0.58 -25.88 12.14
N GLN A 79 -1.49 -25.38 12.97
CA GLN A 79 -1.22 -24.35 13.98
C GLN A 79 -0.85 -25.00 15.30
N ASN A 80 0.41 -24.85 15.73
CA ASN A 80 0.75 -24.95 17.15
C ASN A 80 2.07 -24.25 17.46
N ARG A 81 1.99 -23.01 17.98
CA ARG A 81 2.96 -22.50 18.96
C ARG A 81 2.38 -21.28 19.70
N ALA A 82 2.21 -21.42 21.01
CA ALA A 82 1.74 -20.39 21.92
C ALA A 82 2.79 -19.26 22.11
N ILE A 83 2.30 -18.03 22.33
CA ILE A 83 3.10 -16.84 22.69
C ILE A 83 2.70 -16.42 24.12
N PRO A 84 3.66 -16.09 25.04
CA PRO A 84 3.35 -15.51 26.35
C PRO A 84 3.13 -13.99 26.28
N ALA A 85 2.29 -13.46 27.18
CA ALA A 85 1.87 -12.06 27.29
C ALA A 85 2.98 -11.07 27.70
N PRO A 86 2.89 -9.77 27.34
CA PRO A 86 3.77 -8.73 27.85
C PRO A 86 3.18 -7.99 29.06
N THR A 87 4.06 -7.72 30.03
CA THR A 87 3.83 -6.94 31.26
C THR A 87 4.10 -5.46 31.03
N SER A 88 3.22 -4.59 31.54
CA SER A 88 3.36 -3.13 31.57
C SER A 88 4.38 -2.65 32.62
N MET A 89 5.05 -1.51 32.39
CA MET A 89 5.25 -0.43 33.38
C MET A 89 5.76 0.88 32.74
N ALA A 90 5.32 2.00 33.33
CA ALA A 90 5.50 3.40 32.91
C ALA A 90 6.67 4.09 33.62
N ASN A 91 7.19 5.20 33.06
CA ASN A 91 7.55 6.47 33.74
C ASN A 91 8.25 7.47 32.77
N VAL A 92 7.66 8.63 32.41
CA VAL A 92 8.38 9.78 31.80
C VAL A 92 7.74 11.12 32.19
N SER A 93 8.59 12.13 32.42
CA SER A 93 8.34 13.49 32.96
C SER A 93 7.27 14.35 32.24
N PRO A 94 6.73 15.40 32.90
CA PRO A 94 5.52 16.14 32.47
C PRO A 94 5.67 17.00 31.20
N LYS A 95 6.89 17.18 30.68
CA LYS A 95 7.15 18.06 29.53
C LYS A 95 6.95 17.37 28.17
N ASP A 96 7.04 16.04 28.14
CA ASP A 96 6.78 15.19 26.96
C ASP A 96 5.30 14.79 26.83
N ALA A 97 4.49 15.06 27.85
CA ALA A 97 3.05 14.77 27.81
C ALA A 97 2.24 15.86 27.08
N CYS A 98 2.83 17.02 26.78
CA CYS A 98 2.15 18.08 26.04
C CYS A 98 2.30 17.86 24.52
N PRO A 99 1.22 17.51 23.79
CA PRO A 99 1.27 17.19 22.35
C PRO A 99 1.75 18.36 21.49
N ARG A 100 1.74 19.58 22.02
CA ARG A 100 2.20 20.79 21.31
C ARG A 100 3.71 21.00 21.44
N CYS A 101 4.30 20.64 22.58
CA CYS A 101 5.72 20.84 22.87
C CYS A 101 6.60 19.71 22.30
N CYS A 102 6.13 18.46 22.31
CA CYS A 102 6.87 17.34 21.70
C CYS A 102 6.94 17.44 20.17
N GLN A 103 6.06 18.23 19.55
CA GLN A 103 6.12 18.63 18.14
C GLN A 103 6.95 19.91 17.90
N GLY A 104 7.59 20.49 18.92
CA GLY A 104 8.46 21.66 18.78
C GLY A 104 7.76 23.01 18.66
N PHE A 105 6.45 23.08 18.97
CA PHE A 105 5.68 24.34 18.97
C PHE A 105 5.56 24.93 20.39
N PHE A 106 5.65 26.26 20.49
CA PHE A 106 5.60 26.98 21.78
C PHE A 106 4.17 27.00 22.37
N CYS A 107 4.05 26.76 23.68
CA CYS A 107 2.77 26.83 24.42
C CYS A 107 2.81 27.90 25.52
N SER A 108 1.67 28.53 25.81
CA SER A 108 1.56 29.65 26.75
C SER A 108 1.74 29.29 28.23
N ASP A 109 1.71 28.01 28.58
CA ASP A 109 1.79 27.52 29.98
C ASP A 109 3.23 27.23 30.45
N HIS A 110 4.16 27.02 29.51
CA HIS A 110 5.56 26.67 29.82
C HIS A 110 6.58 27.70 29.31
N GLY A 111 6.09 28.84 28.84
CA GLY A 111 6.91 29.90 28.28
C GLY A 111 7.36 30.90 29.34
N SER A 112 8.55 30.71 29.92
CA SER A 112 9.44 31.80 30.39
C SER A 112 10.70 31.24 31.06
N GLN A 113 11.87 31.46 30.44
CA GLN A 113 12.98 32.29 30.95
C GLN A 113 14.18 32.18 29.97
N PRO A 114 14.87 33.29 29.65
CA PRO A 114 15.87 33.37 28.59
C PRO A 114 17.29 33.10 29.11
N ARG A 115 18.16 32.49 28.29
CA ARG A 115 19.61 32.56 28.49
C ARG A 115 20.24 33.46 27.40
N GLU A 116 20.56 34.66 27.86
CA GLU A 116 21.79 35.43 27.65
C GLU A 116 22.14 36.02 26.27
N ALA A 117 22.44 37.32 26.31
CA ALA A 117 22.80 38.19 25.20
C ALA A 117 24.33 38.26 24.94
N ILE A 118 24.69 38.12 23.65
CA ILE A 118 25.66 38.83 22.76
C ILE A 118 26.41 40.05 23.42
N PRO A 119 27.67 40.50 23.02
CA PRO A 119 27.99 40.73 21.59
C PRO A 119 29.43 40.94 20.97
N LYS A 120 29.44 40.94 19.61
CA LYS A 120 30.30 41.61 18.56
C LYS A 120 31.64 40.94 18.14
N ALA A 121 32.16 40.97 16.90
CA ALA A 121 31.89 41.57 15.56
C ALA A 121 32.72 40.77 14.48
N SER A 122 32.48 40.75 13.15
CA SER A 122 32.57 41.89 12.20
C SER A 122 32.11 41.54 10.75
N ASN A 123 31.35 42.49 10.16
CA ASN A 123 31.28 43.05 8.78
C ASN A 123 31.24 42.17 7.50
N SER A 124 30.19 42.26 6.64
CA SER A 124 29.81 43.29 5.58
C SER A 124 30.53 43.06 4.23
N ASN A 125 30.02 43.24 3.00
CA ASN A 125 28.87 43.90 2.33
C ASN A 125 28.79 43.33 0.87
N THR A 126 27.63 43.10 0.22
CA THR A 126 26.76 44.01 -0.58
C THR A 126 27.27 44.38 -2.00
N VAL A 127 26.71 43.70 -3.02
CA VAL A 127 26.00 44.19 -4.25
C VAL A 127 26.71 44.80 -5.51
N THR A 128 26.29 44.26 -6.68
CA THR A 128 26.01 44.89 -8.02
C THR A 128 27.20 45.42 -8.85
N SER A 129 27.33 45.37 -10.19
CA SER A 129 26.53 45.12 -11.44
C SER A 129 27.56 44.83 -12.58
N VAL A 130 27.32 44.31 -13.80
CA VAL A 130 26.62 44.78 -15.06
C VAL A 130 27.03 43.77 -16.20
N PRO A 131 26.56 43.78 -17.48
CA PRO A 131 25.21 44.02 -18.07
C PRO A 131 24.84 43.18 -19.37
N TYR A 132 23.58 43.32 -19.85
CA TYR A 132 23.09 43.47 -21.27
C TYR A 132 23.06 42.24 -22.24
N GLU A 133 22.05 41.90 -23.07
CA GLU A 133 20.70 42.40 -23.44
C GLU A 133 19.89 41.33 -24.20
N SER A 134 18.54 41.40 -24.20
CA SER A 134 17.69 41.71 -25.37
C SER A 134 16.20 41.44 -25.07
N ASN A 135 15.33 42.32 -25.57
CA ASN A 135 13.91 42.53 -25.22
C ASN A 135 12.90 41.88 -26.20
N THR A 136 11.60 42.06 -25.88
CA THR A 136 10.31 41.79 -26.60
C THR A 136 9.64 40.47 -26.22
N ASP A 137 8.34 40.31 -25.98
CA ASP A 137 7.15 41.18 -25.86
C ASP A 137 5.97 40.28 -25.36
N VAL A 138 4.91 40.88 -24.80
CA VAL A 138 3.54 40.33 -24.55
C VAL A 138 3.28 39.33 -23.39
N GLN A 139 2.64 39.86 -22.34
CA GLN A 139 1.41 39.38 -21.68
C GLN A 139 1.28 37.89 -21.27
N GLN A 140 1.17 37.61 -19.96
CA GLN A 140 -0.14 37.40 -19.30
C GLN A 140 0.00 36.81 -17.89
N CYS A 141 -0.72 37.44 -16.96
CA CYS A 141 -0.95 37.02 -15.58
C CYS A 141 -1.71 35.68 -15.53
N HIS A 142 -1.18 34.67 -14.84
CA HIS A 142 -1.96 33.51 -14.42
C HIS A 142 -2.61 33.81 -13.06
N PRO A 143 -3.95 33.78 -12.96
CA PRO A 143 -4.65 34.03 -11.70
C PRO A 143 -4.55 32.83 -10.74
N ALA A 144 -4.59 33.15 -9.45
CA ALA A 144 -4.68 32.22 -8.34
C ALA A 144 -5.81 31.18 -8.51
N PRO A 145 -5.69 29.97 -7.94
CA PRO A 145 -6.67 28.91 -8.11
C PRO A 145 -8.02 29.32 -7.51
N VAL A 146 -9.04 29.30 -8.36
CA VAL A 146 -10.42 29.70 -8.04
C VAL A 146 -11.00 28.68 -7.05
N LYS A 147 -11.32 29.15 -5.83
CA LYS A 147 -12.16 28.41 -4.88
C LYS A 147 -13.53 28.20 -5.51
N LYS A 148 -13.84 26.96 -5.92
CA LYS A 148 -15.16 26.61 -6.44
C LYS A 148 -16.17 26.71 -5.30
N LYS A 149 -17.18 27.56 -5.49
CA LYS A 149 -18.36 27.65 -4.63
C LYS A 149 -19.14 26.36 -4.86
N VAL A 150 -19.16 25.45 -3.89
CA VAL A 150 -19.94 24.21 -3.95
C VAL A 150 -21.36 24.55 -3.51
N ASP A 151 -22.37 24.10 -4.26
CA ASP A 151 -23.77 24.22 -3.86
C ASP A 151 -24.02 23.32 -2.65
N ILE A 152 -24.62 23.87 -1.59
CA ILE A 152 -24.83 23.21 -0.29
C ILE A 152 -25.63 21.90 -0.42
N ASN A 153 -26.44 21.77 -1.46
CA ASN A 153 -27.32 20.61 -1.68
C ASN A 153 -26.79 19.63 -2.73
N GLU A 154 -25.64 19.89 -3.34
CA GLU A 154 -25.10 19.00 -4.37
C GLU A 154 -24.46 17.76 -3.73
N PRO A 155 -24.87 16.54 -4.12
CA PRO A 155 -24.26 15.31 -3.62
C PRO A 155 -22.82 15.18 -4.13
N GLN A 156 -21.86 15.10 -3.22
CA GLN A 156 -20.45 14.88 -3.49
C GLN A 156 -19.99 13.53 -2.94
N ILE A 157 -18.98 12.91 -3.54
CA ILE A 157 -18.43 11.64 -3.06
C ILE A 157 -17.21 11.91 -2.17
N CYS A 158 -17.23 11.40 -0.95
CA CYS A 158 -16.12 11.51 -0.01
C CYS A 158 -14.92 10.66 -0.48
N LYS A 159 -13.77 11.32 -0.66
CA LYS A 159 -12.50 10.70 -1.04
C LYS A 159 -11.59 10.40 0.15
N ASN A 160 -12.06 10.62 1.38
CA ASN A 160 -11.33 10.16 2.56
C ASN A 160 -11.22 8.63 2.54
N LYS A 161 -10.04 8.12 2.93
CA LYS A 161 -9.73 6.69 2.85
C LYS A 161 -10.60 5.89 3.82
N GLY A 162 -11.33 4.91 3.30
CA GLY A 162 -12.29 4.11 4.08
C GLY A 162 -13.69 4.71 4.21
N CYS A 163 -13.98 5.88 3.61
CA CYS A 163 -15.32 6.45 3.61
C CYS A 163 -16.10 6.13 2.33
N GLY A 164 -15.76 6.75 1.18
CA GLY A 164 -16.42 6.51 -0.11
C GLY A 164 -17.92 6.89 -0.20
N LYS A 165 -18.51 7.45 0.86
CA LYS A 165 -19.93 7.79 0.91
C LYS A 165 -20.25 9.07 0.14
N THR A 166 -21.43 9.12 -0.45
CA THR A 166 -22.02 10.36 -0.97
C THR A 166 -22.53 11.19 0.20
N PHE A 167 -22.20 12.48 0.21
CA PHE A 167 -22.59 13.43 1.23
C PHE A 167 -22.97 14.77 0.60
N THR A 168 -23.87 15.51 1.25
CA THR A 168 -24.14 16.91 0.94
C THR A 168 -23.45 17.81 1.96
N GLU A 169 -23.08 19.04 1.58
CA GLU A 169 -22.41 19.95 2.53
C GLU A 169 -23.35 20.36 3.69
N LYS A 170 -24.67 20.28 3.48
CA LYS A 170 -25.68 20.52 4.52
C LYS A 170 -25.60 19.54 5.70
N GLU A 171 -25.27 18.28 5.43
CA GLU A 171 -25.19 17.23 6.47
C GLU A 171 -23.75 16.94 6.90
N ASN A 172 -22.78 17.63 6.30
CA ASN A 172 -21.37 17.50 6.63
C ASN A 172 -21.07 18.18 7.97
N HIS A 173 -20.51 17.43 8.90
CA HIS A 173 -20.12 17.90 10.22
C HIS A 173 -18.87 17.15 10.68
N ASP A 174 -18.29 17.57 11.80
CA ASP A 174 -17.00 17.10 12.33
C ASP A 174 -16.95 15.61 12.74
N THR A 175 -18.08 14.92 12.76
CA THR A 175 -18.17 13.48 13.04
C THR A 175 -18.88 12.68 11.93
N ALA A 176 -19.23 13.33 10.82
CA ALA A 176 -20.00 12.72 9.72
C ALA A 176 -19.21 11.62 8.98
N CYS A 177 -17.90 11.83 8.80
CA CYS A 177 -17.04 10.95 8.03
C CYS A 177 -16.13 10.15 8.95
N SER A 178 -16.24 8.82 8.94
CA SER A 178 -15.23 7.92 9.53
C SER A 178 -14.19 7.53 8.46
N TYR A 179 -12.90 7.77 8.71
CA TYR A 179 -11.83 7.52 7.75
C TYR A 179 -10.46 7.26 8.42
N HIS A 180 -9.48 6.91 7.59
CA HIS A 180 -8.06 6.81 7.96
C HIS A 180 -7.28 8.04 7.46
N PRO A 181 -6.76 8.90 8.35
CA PRO A 181 -5.98 10.08 7.94
C PRO A 181 -4.56 9.73 7.47
N GLY A 182 -4.06 8.54 7.84
CA GLY A 182 -2.71 8.11 7.53
C GLY A 182 -2.56 7.52 6.12
N PRO A 183 -1.33 7.50 5.57
CA PRO A 183 -1.03 6.68 4.40
C PRO A 183 -1.19 5.18 4.71
N ALA A 184 -1.50 4.39 3.68
CA ALA A 184 -1.44 2.94 3.78
C ALA A 184 0.03 2.51 3.88
N ILE A 185 0.32 1.56 4.75
CA ILE A 185 1.66 1.03 5.02
C ILE A 185 1.69 -0.43 4.60
N PHE A 186 2.73 -0.80 3.86
CA PHE A 186 2.95 -2.16 3.36
C PHE A 186 4.35 -2.62 3.77
N HIS A 187 4.46 -3.42 4.84
CA HIS A 187 5.73 -3.96 5.33
C HIS A 187 5.58 -5.43 5.71
N ASP A 188 6.59 -6.24 5.38
CA ASP A 188 6.68 -7.67 5.76
C ASP A 188 5.42 -8.51 5.43
N ARG A 189 4.86 -8.30 4.23
CA ARG A 189 3.60 -8.91 3.77
C ARG A 189 2.36 -8.57 4.60
N MET A 190 2.46 -7.57 5.47
CA MET A 190 1.34 -6.97 6.18
C MET A 190 0.95 -5.64 5.58
N ARG A 191 -0.35 -5.39 5.57
CA ARG A 191 -1.00 -4.18 5.09
C ARG A 191 -1.68 -3.51 6.26
N GLY A 192 -1.53 -2.20 6.39
CA GLY A 192 -2.12 -1.44 7.48
C GLY A 192 -2.20 0.04 7.17
N TRP A 193 -2.60 0.84 8.15
CA TRP A 193 -2.70 2.30 8.02
C TRP A 193 -1.78 2.97 9.02
N LYS A 194 -0.99 3.97 8.61
CA LYS A 194 -0.08 4.66 9.56
C LYS A 194 -0.80 5.33 10.75
N CYS A 195 -2.09 5.64 10.57
CA CYS A 195 -2.92 6.28 11.61
C CYS A 195 -3.46 5.31 12.66
N CYS A 196 -3.36 4.00 12.45
CA CYS A 196 -3.76 3.00 13.44
C CYS A 196 -2.90 1.74 13.28
N ASP A 197 -2.41 1.20 14.39
CA ASP A 197 -1.47 0.06 14.40
C ASP A 197 -2.17 -1.29 14.10
N ILE A 198 -3.06 -1.31 13.10
CA ILE A 198 -3.80 -2.47 12.62
C ILE A 198 -3.09 -2.97 11.37
N HIS A 199 -2.60 -4.19 11.44
CA HIS A 199 -1.84 -4.84 10.38
C HIS A 199 -2.46 -6.19 10.05
N VAL A 200 -2.85 -6.37 8.80
CA VAL A 200 -3.52 -7.58 8.32
C VAL A 200 -2.70 -8.22 7.20
N LYS A 201 -2.79 -9.54 7.09
CA LYS A 201 -2.05 -10.31 6.08
C LYS A 201 -2.82 -10.38 4.77
N GLU A 202 -4.14 -10.56 4.85
CA GLU A 202 -5.02 -10.68 3.70
C GLU A 202 -5.41 -9.30 3.13
N PHE A 203 -5.62 -9.24 1.81
CA PHE A 203 -5.95 -7.97 1.15
C PHE A 203 -7.39 -7.54 1.38
N ASP A 204 -8.33 -8.49 1.36
CA ASP A 204 -9.75 -8.22 1.61
C ASP A 204 -10.00 -7.74 3.03
N GLU A 205 -9.23 -8.27 3.98
CA GLU A 205 -9.23 -7.81 5.37
C GLU A 205 -8.75 -6.37 5.48
N PHE A 206 -7.74 -5.98 4.68
CA PHE A 206 -7.22 -4.60 4.66
C PHE A 206 -8.26 -3.60 4.17
N MET A 207 -9.04 -3.97 3.15
CA MET A 207 -10.14 -3.13 2.64
C MET A 207 -11.29 -3.00 3.64
N SER A 208 -11.41 -3.96 4.57
CA SER A 208 -12.45 -3.99 5.60
C SER A 208 -12.00 -3.44 6.95
N ILE A 209 -10.75 -2.93 7.06
CA ILE A 209 -10.27 -2.31 8.30
C ILE A 209 -11.19 -1.14 8.65
N SER A 210 -11.69 -1.16 9.88
CA SER A 210 -12.58 -0.11 10.37
C SER A 210 -11.84 1.22 10.51
N PRO A 211 -12.43 2.33 10.03
CA PRO A 211 -11.84 3.66 10.12
C PRO A 211 -11.51 4.04 11.58
N CYS A 212 -10.35 4.66 11.79
CA CYS A 212 -9.85 4.99 13.12
C CYS A 212 -10.08 6.45 13.55
N THR A 213 -10.64 7.29 12.69
CA THR A 213 -10.85 8.72 12.95
C THR A 213 -12.18 9.18 12.38
N THR A 214 -12.85 10.10 13.06
CA THR A 214 -14.03 10.81 12.56
C THR A 214 -13.68 12.26 12.21
N GLY A 215 -14.34 12.81 11.20
CA GLY A 215 -14.10 14.18 10.72
C GLY A 215 -15.14 14.60 9.69
N TRP A 216 -14.81 15.68 8.99
CA TRP A 216 -15.59 16.18 7.86
C TRP A 216 -15.37 15.30 6.63
N HIS A 217 -16.41 15.11 5.83
CA HIS A 217 -16.25 14.54 4.50
C HIS A 217 -15.43 15.49 3.62
N ASN A 218 -14.59 14.91 2.76
CA ASN A 218 -13.77 15.68 1.83
C ASN A 218 -13.83 15.07 0.43
N ALA A 219 -14.34 15.83 -0.54
CA ALA A 219 -14.43 15.43 -1.94
C ALA A 219 -13.13 15.73 -2.74
N SER A 220 -12.19 16.46 -2.17
CA SER A 220 -10.92 16.82 -2.79
C SER A 220 -9.78 16.95 -1.75
N PRO A 221 -9.39 15.85 -1.08
CA PRO A 221 -8.20 15.86 -0.23
C PRO A 221 -6.96 16.18 -1.08
N ALA A 222 -6.09 17.05 -0.58
CA ALA A 222 -4.78 17.28 -1.19
C ALA A 222 -4.03 15.94 -1.20
N SER A 223 -3.55 15.54 -2.39
CA SER A 223 -2.85 14.27 -2.62
C SER A 223 -1.41 14.33 -2.12
#